data_AF-A0A348UWD0-F1
#
_entry.id   AF-A0A348UWD0-F1
#
_cell.length_a   1.000
_cell.length_b   1.000
_cell.length_c   1.000
_cell.angle_alpha   90.00
_cell.angle_beta   90.00
_cell.angle_gamma   90.00
#
_symmetry.space_group_name_H-M   'P 1'
#
loop_
_entity.id
_entity.type
_entity.pdbx_description
1 polymer ?
#
loop_
_entity_poly.entity_id
_entity_poly.type
_entity_poly.pdbx_seq_one_letter_code
_entity_poly.pdbx_strand_id
1 'polypeptide(L)'
;MNPTIDIALDDRTVRFTADGKMYVLDAISALVEIVPAIDIWKDFKKEKPEIAQYIKYHYLPGNKKVPTTDSAGWEEIQILLFNYLIDSTTFSRG
;
A
#
# COMPACT_ATOMS: atom_id res chain seq x y z
N MET A 1 -17.15 -13.71 -8.48
CA MET A 1 -15.91 -12.95 -8.19
C MET A 1 -16.20 -11.50 -8.46
N ASN A 2 -15.75 -10.59 -7.59
CA ASN A 2 -15.87 -9.16 -7.90
C ASN A 2 -14.71 -8.76 -8.83
N PRO A 3 -14.99 -8.14 -9.98
CA PRO A 3 -13.93 -7.68 -10.88
C PRO A 3 -13.03 -6.66 -10.16
N THR A 4 -11.74 -6.66 -10.49
CA THR A 4 -10.84 -5.56 -10.15
C THR A 4 -10.82 -4.55 -11.27
N ILE A 5 -10.54 -3.30 -10.91
CA ILE A 5 -10.25 -2.22 -11.84
C ILE A 5 -8.75 -1.97 -11.73
N ASP A 6 -8.03 -2.06 -12.83
CA ASP A 6 -6.59 -1.95 -12.86
C ASP A 6 -6.22 -0.61 -13.50
N ILE A 7 -5.44 0.21 -12.79
CA ILE A 7 -4.96 1.51 -13.29
C ILE A 7 -3.45 1.41 -13.47
N ALA A 8 -2.99 1.73 -14.69
CA ALA A 8 -1.57 1.83 -14.98
C ALA A 8 -1.01 3.16 -14.48
N LEU A 9 0.11 3.09 -13.76
CA LEU A 9 0.94 4.23 -13.36
C LEU A 9 2.34 3.93 -13.89
N ASP A 10 2.68 4.52 -15.04
CA ASP A 10 3.87 4.20 -15.82
C ASP A 10 4.00 2.69 -16.11
N ASP A 11 5.05 2.04 -15.62
CA ASP A 11 5.30 0.60 -15.77
C ASP A 11 4.66 -0.24 -14.65
N ARG A 12 3.94 0.40 -13.72
CA ARG A 12 3.29 -0.24 -12.57
C ARG A 12 1.77 -0.28 -12.75
N THR A 13 1.14 -1.19 -12.01
CA THR A 13 -0.32 -1.33 -12.00
C THR A 13 -0.81 -1.29 -10.56
N VAL A 14 -1.79 -0.42 -10.31
CA VAL A 14 -2.51 -0.36 -9.03
C VAL A 14 -3.89 -0.95 -9.25
N ARG A 15 -4.18 -2.03 -8.52
CA ARG A 15 -5.51 -2.64 -8.55
C ARG A 15 -6.43 -1.97 -7.56
N PHE A 16 -7.70 -1.92 -7.94
CA PHE A 16 -8.81 -1.46 -7.14
C PHE A 16 -9.90 -2.54 -7.11
N THR A 17 -10.64 -2.61 -6.02
CA THR A 17 -11.88 -3.39 -5.94
C THR A 17 -12.99 -2.67 -6.72
N ALA A 18 -14.04 -3.40 -7.10
CA ALA A 18 -15.20 -2.82 -7.78
C ALA A 18 -15.91 -1.70 -6.98
N ASP A 19 -15.77 -1.69 -5.66
CA ASP A 19 -16.27 -0.62 -4.78
C ASP A 19 -15.25 0.50 -4.51
N GLY A 20 -14.18 0.58 -5.31
CA GLY A 20 -13.24 1.70 -5.34
C GLY A 20 -12.13 1.67 -4.29
N LYS A 21 -11.95 0.57 -3.56
CA LYS A 21 -10.85 0.43 -2.60
C LYS A 21 -9.56 0.03 -3.31
N MET A 22 -8.46 0.65 -2.94
CA MET A 22 -7.14 0.40 -3.50
C MET A 22 -6.44 -0.75 -2.78
N TYR A 23 -5.66 -1.53 -3.52
CA TYR A 23 -4.78 -2.57 -2.96
C TYR A 23 -3.51 -1.92 -2.42
N VAL A 24 -3.29 -2.00 -1.10
CA VAL A 24 -2.25 -1.22 -0.40
C VAL A 24 -0.84 -1.56 -0.91
N LEU A 25 -0.57 -2.85 -1.14
CA LEU A 25 0.76 -3.27 -1.59
C LEU A 25 1.06 -2.82 -3.02
N ASP A 26 0.03 -2.78 -3.88
CA ASP A 26 0.21 -2.31 -5.26
C ASP A 26 0.49 -0.80 -5.26
N ALA A 27 -0.23 -0.05 -4.42
CA ALA A 27 -0.04 1.39 -4.26
C ALA A 27 1.36 1.75 -3.72
N ILE A 28 1.82 1.06 -2.68
CA ILE A 28 3.19 1.24 -2.15
C ILE A 28 4.21 0.86 -3.23
N SER A 29 4.01 -0.28 -3.92
CA SER A 29 4.93 -0.73 -4.97
C SER A 29 4.97 0.21 -6.18
N ALA A 30 3.91 0.97 -6.44
CA ALA A 30 3.88 1.96 -7.51
C ALA A 30 4.71 3.21 -7.18
N LEU A 31 4.97 3.48 -5.89
CA LEU A 31 5.69 4.66 -5.42
C LEU A 31 7.10 4.37 -4.91
N VAL A 32 7.51 3.10 -4.85
CA VAL A 32 8.81 2.68 -4.33
C VAL A 32 9.48 1.72 -5.30
N GLU A 33 10.72 2.04 -5.68
CA GLU A 33 11.50 1.24 -6.61
C GLU A 33 12.38 0.18 -5.93
N ILE A 34 12.99 0.54 -4.79
CA ILE A 34 14.11 -0.21 -4.22
C ILE A 34 13.65 -1.24 -3.17
N VAL A 35 12.77 -0.82 -2.27
CA VAL A 35 12.34 -1.65 -1.13
C VAL A 35 11.05 -2.39 -1.48
N PRO A 36 10.97 -3.71 -1.23
CA PRO A 36 9.73 -4.45 -1.43
C PRO A 36 8.58 -3.86 -0.61
N ALA A 37 7.46 -3.57 -1.27
CA ALA A 37 6.26 -3.00 -0.64
C ALA A 37 5.76 -3.81 0.57
N ILE A 38 5.99 -5.14 0.57
CA ILE A 38 5.61 -6.01 1.69
C ILE A 38 6.42 -5.74 2.96
N ASP A 39 7.68 -5.33 2.83
CA ASP A 39 8.55 -5.07 3.98
C ASP A 39 8.23 -3.70 4.56
N ILE A 40 8.06 -2.68 3.72
CA ILE A 40 7.51 -1.37 4.12
C ILE A 40 6.18 -1.55 4.85
N TRP A 41 5.28 -2.36 4.30
CA TRP A 41 3.97 -2.61 4.91
C TRP A 41 4.06 -3.30 6.28
N LYS A 42 5.07 -4.17 6.49
CA LYS A 42 5.30 -4.78 7.81
C LYS A 42 5.75 -3.73 8.81
N ASP A 43 6.60 -2.80 8.39
CA ASP A 43 7.15 -1.78 9.28
C ASP A 43 6.10 -0.73 9.64
N PHE A 44 5.26 -0.28 8.69
CA PHE A 44 4.13 0.61 9.00
C PHE A 44 3.20 0.03 10.06
N LYS A 45 2.90 -1.26 9.98
CA LYS A 45 2.05 -1.93 10.99
C LYS A 45 2.70 -2.00 12.38
N LYS A 46 4.03 -2.00 12.46
CA LYS A 46 4.76 -1.97 13.74
C LYS A 46 4.83 -0.55 14.31
N GLU A 47 5.14 0.42 13.45
CA GLU A 47 5.40 1.81 13.84
C GLU A 47 4.11 2.59 14.14
N LYS A 48 3.05 2.38 13.33
CA LYS A 48 1.74 3.02 13.53
C LYS A 48 0.62 1.97 13.48
N PRO A 49 0.40 1.18 14.55
CA PRO A 49 -0.65 0.16 14.59
C PRO A 49 -2.06 0.70 14.31
N GLU A 50 -2.29 1.99 14.59
CA GLU A 50 -3.55 2.71 14.32
C GLU A 50 -3.96 2.67 12.84
N ILE A 51 -3.03 2.46 11.90
CA ILE A 51 -3.40 2.34 10.48
C ILE A 51 -4.35 1.17 10.23
N ALA A 52 -4.37 0.16 11.11
CA ALA A 52 -5.24 -1.01 10.99
C ALA A 52 -6.72 -0.64 10.89
N GLN A 53 -7.14 0.51 11.45
CA GLN A 53 -8.53 0.99 11.35
C GLN A 53 -8.94 1.36 9.91
N TYR A 54 -7.97 1.71 9.08
CA TYR A 54 -8.17 2.08 7.67
C TYR A 54 -8.00 0.92 6.71
N ILE A 55 -7.70 -0.28 7.21
CA ILE A 55 -7.45 -1.47 6.41
C ILE A 55 -8.66 -2.38 6.44
N LYS A 56 -9.20 -2.62 5.24
CA LYS A 56 -10.09 -3.73 4.97
C LYS A 56 -9.31 -4.81 4.25
N TYR A 57 -9.84 -6.03 4.24
CA TYR A 57 -9.20 -7.12 3.54
C TYR A 57 -10.10 -7.68 2.47
N HIS A 58 -9.56 -7.76 1.27
CA HIS A 58 -10.21 -8.40 0.14
C HIS A 58 -9.64 -9.82 -0.03
N TYR A 59 -10.52 -10.77 -0.35
CA TYR A 59 -10.16 -12.18 -0.52
C TYR A 59 -10.05 -12.48 -2.01
N LEU A 60 -8.83 -12.82 -2.43
CA LEU A 60 -8.55 -13.32 -3.78
C LEU A 60 -8.79 -14.84 -3.85
N PRO A 61 -8.90 -15.40 -5.07
CA PRO A 61 -8.96 -16.85 -5.27
C PRO A 61 -7.81 -17.57 -4.53
N GLY A 62 -8.09 -18.74 -3.96
CA GLY A 62 -7.14 -19.45 -3.09
C GLY A 62 -7.07 -18.91 -1.66
N ASN A 63 -8.11 -18.16 -1.23
CA ASN A 63 -8.23 -17.60 0.13
C ASN A 63 -7.08 -16.66 0.51
N LYS A 64 -6.42 -16.06 -0.49
CA LYS A 64 -5.34 -15.09 -0.26
C LYS A 64 -5.95 -13.76 0.18
N LYS A 65 -5.69 -13.40 1.43
CA LYS A 65 -6.15 -12.15 2.05
C LYS A 65 -5.20 -11.01 1.69
N VAL A 66 -5.72 -9.95 1.07
CA VAL A 66 -4.92 -8.80 0.62
C VAL A 66 -5.43 -7.52 1.28
N PRO A 67 -4.54 -6.67 1.84
CA PRO A 67 -4.96 -5.41 2.45
C PRO A 67 -5.42 -4.43 1.37
N THR A 68 -6.56 -3.81 1.64
CA THR A 68 -7.19 -2.79 0.81
C THR A 68 -7.58 -1.60 1.67
N THR A 69 -7.62 -0.41 1.07
CA THR A 69 -7.96 0.83 1.77
C THR A 69 -8.79 1.74 0.86
N ASP A 70 -9.54 2.65 1.45
CA ASP A 70 -10.23 3.72 0.71
C ASP A 70 -9.33 4.97 0.62
N SER A 71 -9.86 6.07 0.08
CA SER A 71 -9.07 7.30 -0.09
C SER A 71 -8.56 7.87 1.24
N ALA A 72 -9.39 7.88 2.28
CA ALA A 72 -9.02 8.40 3.60
C ALA A 72 -7.91 7.55 4.23
N GLY A 73 -8.00 6.23 4.11
CA GLY A 73 -6.94 5.36 4.57
C GLY A 73 -5.65 5.46 3.77
N TRP A 74 -5.75 5.73 2.46
CA TRP A 74 -4.59 5.99 1.62
C TRP A 74 -3.87 7.29 2.02
N GLU A 75 -4.58 8.36 2.37
CA GLU A 75 -3.97 9.61 2.86
C GLU A 75 -3.05 9.37 4.06
N GLU A 76 -3.50 8.57 5.03
CA GLU A 76 -2.70 8.21 6.21
C GLU A 76 -1.48 7.34 5.86
N ILE A 77 -1.65 6.38 4.97
CA ILE A 77 -0.55 5.49 4.50
C ILE A 77 0.47 6.31 3.71
N GLN A 78 0.02 7.27 2.90
CA GLN A 78 0.88 8.12 2.09
C GLN A 78 1.78 9.00 2.95
N ILE A 79 1.27 9.55 4.06
CA ILE A 79 2.08 10.31 5.03
C ILE A 79 3.20 9.43 5.61
N LEU A 80 2.87 8.20 6.03
CA LEU A 80 3.88 7.25 6.54
C LEU A 80 4.92 6.91 5.47
N LEU A 81 4.47 6.70 4.24
CA LEU A 81 5.34 6.37 3.12
C LEU A 81 6.32 7.49 2.79
N PHE A 82 5.88 8.74 2.79
CA PHE A 82 6.78 9.86 2.56
C PHE A 82 7.76 10.06 3.71
N ASN A 83 7.33 9.90 4.96
CA ASN A 83 8.25 9.94 6.10
C ASN A 83 9.32 8.85 5.99
N TYR A 84 8.91 7.61 5.70
CA TYR A 84 9.82 6.50 5.48
C TYR A 84 10.84 6.77 4.36
N LEU A 85 10.37 7.33 3.23
CA LEU A 85 11.25 7.66 2.10
C LEU A 85 12.23 8.78 2.45
N ILE A 86 11.77 9.86 3.11
CA ILE A 86 12.64 10.96 3.55
C ILE A 86 13.71 10.44 4.51
N ASP A 87 13.34 9.66 5.51
CA ASP A 87 14.28 9.11 6.48
C ASP A 87 15.30 8.18 5.79
N SER A 88 14.84 7.31 4.88
CA SER A 88 15.72 6.40 4.13
C SER A 88 16.73 7.13 3.24
N THR A 89 16.37 8.27 2.66
CA THR A 89 17.29 9.12 1.87
C THR A 89 18.30 9.87 2.73
N THR A 90 18.00 10.08 4.01
CA THR A 90 18.89 10.78 4.94
C THR A 90 20.01 9.85 5.43
N PHE A 91 19.73 8.56 5.60
CA PHE A 91 20.73 7.55 5.99
C PHE A 91 21.67 7.10 4.85
N SER A 92 21.32 7.34 3.59
CA SER A 92 22.16 6.99 2.43
C SER A 92 23.20 8.07 2.06
N ARG A 93 23.35 9.11 2.88
CA ARG A 93 24.37 10.17 2.75
C ARG A 93 25.44 10.15 3.86
N GLY A 94 25.49 9.11 4.68
CA GLY A 94 26.50 8.90 5.74
C GLY A 94 27.65 8.01 5.29
#